data_AF-A0A6I1R413-F1
#
_entry.id   AF-A0A6I1R413-F1
#
_cell.length_a   1.000
_cell.length_b   1.000
_cell.length_c   1.000
_cell.angle_alpha   90.00
_cell.angle_beta   90.00
_cell.angle_gamma   90.00
#
_symmetry.space_group_name_H-M   'P 1'
#
loop_
_entity.id
_entity.type
_entity.pdbx_description
1 polymer ?
#
loop_
_entity_poly.entity_id
_entity_poly.type
_entity_poly.pdbx_seq_one_letter_code
_entity_poly.pdbx_strand_id
1 'polypeptide(L)'
;MASDLQALFANLAEKEGFKGHHSPEGRAIRTLSRALNGISSGNLSRGDVIVLCDQAVEDWLKARCKLSPWSSYGLPELIAQALEAEWITQPDAVSLQQIHDARCSHHDAPADVPPQEVESALEFCIRLIERHW
;
A
#
# COMPACT_ATOMS: atom_id res chain seq x y z
N MET A 1 13.87 -5.13 -13.35
CA MET A 1 13.00 -4.04 -12.85
C MET A 1 11.63 -4.56 -12.46
N ALA A 2 10.72 -4.94 -13.38
CA ALA A 2 9.54 -5.73 -13.01
C ALA A 2 9.89 -7.05 -12.27
N SER A 3 11.06 -7.62 -12.61
CA SER A 3 11.68 -8.78 -11.94
C SER A 3 11.99 -8.55 -10.46
N ASP A 4 12.34 -7.32 -10.07
CA ASP A 4 12.81 -7.02 -8.71
C ASP A 4 11.61 -6.90 -7.77
N LEU A 5 10.52 -6.26 -8.22
CA LEU A 5 9.24 -6.22 -7.52
C LEU A 5 8.58 -7.60 -7.41
N GLN A 6 8.63 -8.40 -8.49
CA GLN A 6 8.14 -9.79 -8.45
C GLN A 6 8.93 -10.68 -7.49
N ALA A 7 10.27 -10.54 -7.45
CA ALA A 7 11.10 -11.25 -6.48
C ALA A 7 10.80 -10.82 -5.04
N LEU A 8 10.63 -9.52 -4.81
CA LEU A 8 10.26 -8.96 -3.50
C LEU A 8 8.89 -9.50 -3.04
N PHE A 9 7.93 -9.64 -3.97
CA PHE A 9 6.64 -10.27 -3.70
C PHE A 9 6.68 -11.77 -3.46
N ALA A 10 7.48 -12.52 -4.23
CA ALA A 10 7.59 -13.97 -4.05
C ALA A 10 8.04 -14.31 -2.62
N ASN A 11 9.01 -13.55 -2.11
CA ASN A 11 9.49 -13.67 -0.73
C ASN A 11 8.41 -13.33 0.31
N LEU A 12 7.50 -12.40 0.00
CA LEU A 12 6.41 -11.99 0.90
C LEU A 12 5.21 -12.92 0.87
N ALA A 13 4.81 -13.41 -0.30
CA ALA A 13 3.76 -14.41 -0.43
C ALA A 13 4.17 -15.71 0.28
N GLU A 14 5.45 -16.08 0.20
CA GLU A 14 6.01 -17.18 0.98
C GLU A 14 5.89 -16.91 2.49
N LYS A 15 6.29 -15.72 2.98
CA LYS A 15 6.13 -15.32 4.39
C LYS A 15 4.66 -15.26 4.85
N GLU A 16 3.73 -14.84 3.98
CA GLU A 16 2.29 -14.83 4.24
C GLU A 16 1.74 -16.23 4.50
N GLY A 17 2.22 -17.21 3.74
CA GLY A 17 1.88 -18.63 3.95
C GLY A 17 2.24 -19.14 5.34
N PHE A 18 3.30 -18.61 5.96
CA PHE A 18 3.77 -19.03 7.28
C PHE A 18 3.19 -18.23 8.45
N LYS A 19 2.93 -16.93 8.28
CA LYS A 19 2.61 -16.00 9.40
C LYS A 19 1.13 -15.64 9.54
N GLY A 20 0.28 -16.01 8.58
CA GLY A 20 -1.17 -15.96 8.71
C GLY A 20 -1.85 -15.04 7.71
N HIS A 21 -2.47 -15.65 6.69
CA HIS A 21 -3.24 -15.01 5.61
C HIS A 21 -4.38 -14.09 6.08
N HIS A 22 -4.90 -14.30 7.29
CA HIS A 22 -5.98 -13.49 7.87
C HIS A 22 -5.48 -12.29 8.68
N SER A 23 -4.17 -12.12 8.85
CA SER A 23 -3.61 -10.95 9.53
C SER A 23 -3.85 -9.68 8.69
N PRO A 24 -3.82 -8.48 9.31
CA PRO A 24 -3.85 -7.22 8.58
C PRO A 24 -2.79 -7.12 7.48
N GLU A 25 -1.59 -7.62 7.76
CA GLU A 25 -0.44 -7.60 6.86
C GLU A 25 -0.67 -8.54 5.68
N GLY A 26 -1.14 -9.77 5.94
CA GLY A 26 -1.48 -10.72 4.88
C GLY A 26 -2.58 -10.21 3.95
N ARG A 27 -3.58 -9.48 4.48
CA ARG A 27 -4.58 -8.82 3.63
C ARG A 27 -3.96 -7.71 2.77
N ALA A 28 -3.13 -6.86 3.35
CA ALA A 28 -2.49 -5.77 2.63
C ALA A 28 -1.55 -6.29 1.53
N ILE A 29 -0.75 -7.31 1.81
CA ILE A 29 0.14 -7.98 0.83
C ILE A 29 -0.67 -8.54 -0.34
N ARG A 30 -1.84 -9.15 -0.09
CA ARG A 30 -2.71 -9.64 -1.18
C ARG A 30 -3.24 -8.54 -2.07
N THR A 31 -3.64 -7.40 -1.50
CA THR A 31 -4.08 -6.25 -2.28
C THR A 31 -2.95 -5.72 -3.15
N LEU A 32 -1.76 -5.55 -2.58
CA LEU A 32 -0.58 -5.10 -3.34
C LEU A 32 -0.16 -6.13 -4.41
N SER A 33 -0.30 -7.43 -4.14
CA SER A 33 -0.01 -8.50 -5.10
C SER A 33 -0.95 -8.45 -6.31
N ARG A 34 -2.24 -8.16 -6.06
CA ARG A 34 -3.21 -7.92 -7.14
C ARG A 34 -2.84 -6.69 -7.96
N ALA A 35 -2.38 -5.63 -7.31
CA ALA A 35 -1.94 -4.42 -8.00
C ALA A 35 -0.75 -4.70 -8.94
N LEU A 36 0.27 -5.40 -8.44
CA LEU A 36 1.44 -5.78 -9.24
C LEU A 36 1.07 -6.71 -10.41
N ASN A 37 0.27 -7.74 -10.15
CA ASN A 37 -0.17 -8.67 -11.21
C ASN A 37 -1.03 -7.96 -12.25
N GLY A 38 -1.91 -7.06 -11.80
CA GLY A 38 -2.77 -6.29 -12.68
C GLY A 38 -2.00 -5.38 -13.62
N ILE A 39 -0.99 -4.66 -13.13
CA ILE A 39 -0.15 -3.82 -14.01
C ILE A 39 0.75 -4.64 -14.92
N SER A 40 1.33 -5.75 -14.44
CA SER A 40 2.17 -6.63 -15.25
C SER A 40 1.41 -7.34 -16.37
N SER A 41 0.11 -7.58 -16.18
CA SER A 41 -0.77 -8.21 -17.18
C SER A 41 -1.49 -7.19 -18.07
N GLY A 42 -1.30 -5.88 -17.84
CA GLY A 42 -2.00 -4.82 -18.56
C GLY A 42 -3.49 -4.70 -18.22
N ASN A 43 -3.95 -5.33 -17.13
CA ASN A 43 -5.33 -5.30 -16.69
C ASN A 43 -5.66 -4.11 -15.78
N LEU A 44 -4.64 -3.47 -15.21
CA LEU A 44 -4.77 -2.26 -14.39
C LEU A 44 -3.98 -1.12 -15.00
N SER A 45 -4.55 0.07 -14.97
CA SER A 45 -3.80 1.29 -15.25
C SER A 45 -2.84 1.60 -14.10
N ARG A 46 -1.89 2.49 -14.36
CA ARG A 46 -0.96 2.98 -13.34
C ARG A 46 -1.67 3.70 -12.20
N GLY A 47 -2.71 4.47 -12.51
CA GLY A 47 -3.56 5.11 -11.51
C GLY A 47 -4.30 4.10 -10.64
N ASP A 48 -4.81 3.01 -11.22
CA ASP A 48 -5.46 1.95 -10.44
C ASP A 48 -4.50 1.31 -9.44
N VAL A 49 -3.21 1.16 -9.80
CA VAL A 49 -2.19 0.65 -8.87
C VAL A 49 -1.96 1.60 -7.71
N ILE A 50 -1.88 2.92 -7.95
CA ILE A 50 -1.76 3.92 -6.88
C ILE A 50 -2.96 3.84 -5.93
N VAL A 51 -4.17 3.76 -6.48
CA VAL A 51 -5.40 3.58 -5.68
C VAL A 51 -5.33 2.32 -4.82
N LEU A 52 -4.85 1.20 -5.37
CA LEU A 52 -4.71 -0.05 -4.61
C LEU A 52 -3.61 0.04 -3.55
N CYS A 53 -2.52 0.77 -3.79
CA CYS A 53 -1.46 0.99 -2.80
C CYS A 53 -1.99 1.79 -1.60
N ASP A 54 -2.69 2.89 -1.89
CA ASP A 54 -3.31 3.75 -0.88
C ASP A 54 -4.35 2.98 -0.05
N GLN A 55 -5.27 2.26 -0.72
CA GLN A 55 -6.28 1.44 -0.07
C GLN A 55 -5.68 0.33 0.81
N ALA A 56 -4.63 -0.36 0.32
CA ALA A 56 -3.98 -1.42 1.07
C ALA A 56 -3.39 -0.91 2.39
N VAL A 57 -2.78 0.28 2.37
CA VAL A 57 -2.23 0.89 3.59
C VAL A 57 -3.34 1.43 4.49
N GLU A 58 -4.38 2.04 3.93
CA GLU A 58 -5.53 2.51 4.70
C GLU A 58 -6.16 1.37 5.51
N ASP A 59 -6.44 0.24 4.87
CA ASP A 59 -7.03 -0.94 5.51
C ASP A 59 -6.09 -1.57 6.55
N TRP A 60 -4.78 -1.55 6.27
CA TRP A 60 -3.77 -2.03 7.21
C TRP A 60 -3.70 -1.14 8.46
N LEU A 61 -3.65 0.18 8.29
CA LEU A 61 -3.63 1.15 9.39
C LEU A 61 -4.93 1.10 10.20
N LYS A 62 -6.10 1.04 9.56
CA LYS A 62 -7.38 0.84 10.26
C LYS A 62 -7.33 -0.38 11.16
N ALA A 63 -6.81 -1.50 10.66
CA ALA A 63 -6.69 -2.71 11.44
C ALA A 63 -5.67 -2.60 12.59
N ARG A 64 -4.51 -1.95 12.38
CA ARG A 64 -3.50 -1.70 13.42
C ARG A 64 -4.01 -0.79 14.53
N CYS A 65 -4.74 0.26 14.16
CA CYS A 65 -5.40 1.19 15.08
C CYS A 65 -6.68 0.63 15.70
N LYS A 66 -7.05 -0.64 15.42
CA LYS A 66 -8.28 -1.30 15.90
C LYS A 66 -9.56 -0.54 15.54
N LEU A 67 -9.54 0.14 14.40
CA LEU A 67 -10.67 0.86 13.85
C LEU A 67 -11.52 -0.07 12.98
N SER A 68 -12.81 0.25 12.88
CA SER A 68 -13.71 -0.45 11.95
C SER A 68 -13.22 -0.24 10.50
N PRO A 69 -13.25 -1.27 9.65
CA PRO A 69 -12.96 -1.10 8.21
C PRO A 69 -13.95 -0.13 7.53
N TRP A 70 -15.16 0.00 8.08
CA TRP A 70 -16.21 0.92 7.61
C TRP A 70 -16.10 2.34 8.19
N SER A 71 -15.06 2.61 8.97
CA SER A 71 -14.86 3.95 9.52
C SER A 71 -14.56 4.96 8.41
N SER A 72 -15.05 6.18 8.59
CA SER A 72 -14.87 7.29 7.65
C SER A 72 -13.49 7.96 7.77
N TYR A 73 -12.58 7.41 8.59
CA TYR A 73 -11.23 7.96 8.73
C TYR A 73 -10.51 7.87 7.40
N GLY A 74 -10.07 9.02 6.91
CA GLY A 74 -9.21 9.13 5.73
C GLY A 74 -7.77 8.79 6.09
N LEU A 75 -6.95 8.50 5.07
CA LEU A 75 -5.53 8.17 5.27
C LEU A 75 -4.76 9.22 6.10
N PRO A 76 -4.94 10.54 5.93
CA PRO A 76 -4.22 11.53 6.74
C PRO A 76 -4.49 11.41 8.25
N GLU A 77 -5.73 11.12 8.63
CA GLU A 77 -6.13 10.94 10.03
C GLU A 77 -5.55 9.64 10.61
N LEU A 78 -5.49 8.59 9.79
CA LEU A 78 -4.88 7.31 10.16
C LEU A 78 -3.37 7.41 10.31
N ILE A 79 -2.70 8.19 9.46
CA ILE A 79 -1.25 8.45 9.55
C ILE A 79 -0.94 9.14 10.88
N ALA A 80 -1.70 10.16 11.27
CA ALA A 80 -1.52 10.84 12.55
C ALA A 80 -1.65 9.88 13.74
N GLN A 81 -2.72 9.07 13.76
CA GLN A 81 -2.92 8.07 14.82
C GLN A 81 -1.82 7.00 14.82
N ALA A 82 -1.36 6.57 13.65
CA ALA A 82 -0.32 5.56 13.52
C ALA A 82 1.06 6.08 13.96
N LEU A 83 1.34 7.36 13.74
CA LEU A 83 2.53 8.03 14.27
C LEU A 83 2.49 8.14 15.80
N GLU A 84 1.36 8.57 16.36
CA GLU A 84 1.18 8.68 17.82
C GLU A 84 1.31 7.32 18.52
N ALA A 85 0.83 6.25 17.86
CA ALA A 85 0.94 4.89 18.36
C ALA A 85 2.26 4.19 17.97
N GLU A 86 3.21 4.92 17.37
CA GLU A 86 4.54 4.43 16.96
C GLU A 86 4.51 3.22 16.00
N TRP A 87 3.41 3.04 15.25
CA TRP A 87 3.27 1.99 14.24
C TRP A 87 4.02 2.30 12.94
N ILE A 88 4.27 3.58 12.69
CA ILE A 88 5.02 4.06 11.53
C ILE A 88 5.96 5.17 11.97
N THR A 89 7.00 5.42 11.17
CA THR A 89 7.94 6.51 11.41
C THR A 89 7.53 7.79 10.68
N GLN A 90 8.08 8.93 11.07
CA GLN A 90 7.82 10.20 10.37
C GLN A 90 8.20 10.16 8.87
N PRO A 91 9.32 9.54 8.45
CA PRO A 91 9.60 9.31 7.03
C PRO A 91 8.53 8.45 6.33
N ASP A 92 8.01 7.43 7.01
CA ASP A 92 6.95 6.58 6.44
C ASP A 92 5.67 7.40 6.20
N ALA A 93 5.30 8.27 7.14
CA ALA A 93 4.14 9.15 7.04
C ALA A 93 4.23 10.12 5.85
N VAL A 94 5.41 10.69 5.59
CA VAL A 94 5.62 11.59 4.43
C VAL A 94 5.40 10.84 3.12
N SER A 95 5.98 9.65 2.97
CA SER A 95 5.80 8.82 1.78
C SER A 95 4.35 8.38 1.59
N LEU A 96 3.63 8.06 2.68
CA LEU A 96 2.21 7.74 2.62
C LEU A 96 1.35 8.92 2.19
N GLN A 97 1.66 10.12 2.69
CA GLN A 97 0.96 11.33 2.25
C GLN A 97 1.18 11.59 0.76
N GLN A 98 2.39 11.37 0.24
CA GLN A 98 2.67 11.52 -1.20
C GLN A 98 1.84 10.56 -2.06
N ILE A 99 1.70 9.29 -1.64
CA ILE A 99 0.85 8.30 -2.32
C ILE A 99 -0.62 8.74 -2.30
N HIS A 100 -1.08 9.27 -1.17
CA HIS A 100 -2.43 9.80 -1.02
C HIS A 100 -2.69 11.00 -1.94
N ASP A 101 -1.77 11.95 -1.97
CA ASP A 101 -1.87 13.13 -2.81
C ASP A 101 -1.86 12.75 -4.31
N ALA A 102 -1.08 11.74 -4.69
CA ALA A 102 -1.08 11.18 -6.06
C ALA A 102 -2.44 10.54 -6.40
N ARG A 103 -3.05 9.80 -5.46
CA ARG A 103 -4.42 9.26 -5.61
C ARG A 103 -5.44 10.38 -5.81
N CYS A 104 -5.43 11.41 -4.95
CA CYS A 104 -6.34 12.54 -5.05
C CYS A 104 -6.19 13.27 -6.38
N SER A 105 -4.94 13.54 -6.79
CA SER A 105 -4.64 14.19 -8.06
C SER A 105 -5.17 13.40 -9.25
N HIS A 106 -5.02 12.07 -9.25
CA HIS A 106 -5.55 11.20 -10.29
C HIS A 106 -7.08 11.16 -10.32
N HIS A 107 -7.74 11.27 -9.16
CA HIS A 107 -9.20 11.34 -9.08
C HIS A 107 -9.74 12.64 -9.70
N ASP A 108 -9.10 13.77 -9.39
CA ASP A 108 -9.54 15.10 -9.85
C ASP A 108 -9.22 15.34 -11.34
N ALA A 109 -8.07 14.84 -11.80
CA ALA A 109 -7.67 14.88 -13.19
C ALA A 109 -6.88 13.60 -13.53
N PRO A 110 -7.44 12.67 -14.34
CA PRO A 110 -6.75 11.45 -14.71
C PRO A 110 -5.57 11.78 -15.64
N ALA A 111 -4.44 12.12 -15.03
CA ALA A 111 -3.15 12.30 -15.66
C ALA A 111 -2.43 10.96 -15.75
N ASP A 112 -1.59 10.81 -16.78
CA ASP A 112 -0.78 9.60 -16.93
C ASP A 112 0.27 9.55 -15.83
N VAL A 113 0.10 8.63 -14.88
CA VAL A 113 1.03 8.45 -13.77
C VAL A 113 2.35 7.88 -14.32
N PRO A 114 3.51 8.47 -13.97
CA PRO A 114 4.80 7.94 -14.40
C PRO A 114 5.04 6.49 -13.92
N PRO A 115 5.64 5.61 -14.75
CA PRO A 115 5.96 4.23 -14.33
C PRO A 115 6.78 4.17 -13.04
N GLN A 116 7.76 5.07 -12.89
CA GLN A 116 8.65 5.12 -11.73
C GLN A 116 7.90 5.44 -10.43
N GLU A 117 6.84 6.26 -10.51
CA GLU A 117 6.02 6.61 -9.34
C GLU A 117 5.24 5.40 -8.85
N VAL A 118 4.67 4.62 -9.77
CA VAL A 118 3.99 3.37 -9.45
C VAL A 118 4.93 2.34 -8.84
N GLU A 119 6.12 2.17 -9.43
CA GLU A 119 7.14 1.26 -8.91
C GLU A 119 7.59 1.65 -7.50
N SER A 120 7.85 2.94 -7.29
CA SER A 120 8.25 3.48 -5.97
C SER A 120 7.15 3.30 -4.92
N ALA A 121 5.89 3.56 -5.29
CA ALA A 121 4.75 3.39 -4.39
C ALA A 121 4.55 1.93 -3.98
N LEU A 122 4.58 1.01 -4.95
CA LEU A 122 4.52 -0.43 -4.68
C LEU A 122 5.66 -0.87 -3.77
N GLU A 123 6.91 -0.56 -4.12
CA GLU A 123 8.07 -0.93 -3.32
C GLU A 123 7.97 -0.40 -1.90
N PHE A 124 7.60 0.87 -1.74
CA PHE A 124 7.45 1.49 -0.44
C PHE A 124 6.37 0.81 0.40
N CYS A 125 5.15 0.66 -0.11
CA CYS A 125 4.04 0.04 0.64
C CYS A 125 4.40 -1.39 1.08
N ILE A 126 5.06 -2.14 0.21
CA ILE A 126 5.50 -3.49 0.52
C ILE A 126 6.53 -3.50 1.65
N ARG A 127 7.59 -2.68 1.52
CA ARG A 127 8.65 -2.59 2.54
C ARG A 127 8.13 -2.04 3.87
N LEU A 128 7.15 -1.15 3.83
CA LEU A 128 6.50 -0.60 5.02
C LEU A 128 5.81 -1.71 5.82
N ILE A 129 4.95 -2.49 5.15
CA ILE A 129 4.24 -3.59 5.80
C ILE A 129 5.24 -4.64 6.31
N GLU A 130 6.28 -4.95 5.53
CA GLU A 130 7.31 -5.91 5.94
C GLU A 130 8.06 -5.45 7.19
N ARG A 131 8.45 -4.17 7.26
CA ARG A 131 9.21 -3.63 8.39
C ARG A 131 8.42 -3.71 9.70
N HIS A 132 7.10 -3.57 9.62
CA HIS A 132 6.23 -3.44 10.77
C HIS A 132 5.45 -4.73 11.09
N TRP A 133 5.69 -5.84 10.39
CA TRP A 133 5.08 -7.16 10.61
C TRP A 133 5.78 -7.98 11.71
#